data_AF-A0A4W6FUY7-F1
#
_entry.id   AF-A0A4W6FUY7-F1
#
_cell.length_a   1.000
_cell.length_b   1.000
_cell.length_c   1.000
_cell.angle_alpha   90.00
_cell.angle_beta   90.00
_cell.angle_gamma   90.00
#
_symmetry.space_group_name_H-M   'P 1'
#
loop_
_entity.id
_entity.type
_entity.pdbx_description
1 polymer ?
#
loop_
_entity_poly.entity_id
_entity_poly.type
_entity_poly.pdbx_seq_one_letter_code
_entity_poly.pdbx_strand_id
1 'polypeptide(L)'
;MGKEECKTMLDALNKVTACYRHLVIALGSTSDSQNLREELKRTRKKAQELAVANRTKLTSLLKDKTISKEDRAEYERLWVLFSSSMELLEVDMKRSLEIGQDFPLKVPTRHLIQTGMTGSTTTVAARAMSVQNMKYEADSNIDTADLRDLQSEITQVSQMMEEMEMKVQVAPWAVEAKQEAGAELKSNMSVGNSSVGVISICEEEPKEEDGVLNVYIATCE
;
A
#
# COMPACT_ATOMS: atom_id res chain seq x y z
N MET A 1 -19.07 -24.56 2.75
CA MET A 1 -19.64 -23.20 2.95
C MET A 1 -18.64 -22.21 3.55
N GLY A 2 -17.80 -22.60 4.52
CA GLY A 2 -16.81 -21.67 5.13
C GLY A 2 -15.63 -21.22 4.25
N LYS A 3 -15.25 -21.99 3.21
CA LYS A 3 -14.13 -21.66 2.31
C LYS A 3 -14.35 -20.36 1.52
N GLU A 4 -15.49 -20.25 0.84
CA GLU A 4 -15.82 -19.07 0.03
C GLU A 4 -15.96 -17.81 0.89
N GLU A 5 -16.46 -17.96 2.12
CA GLU A 5 -16.53 -16.87 3.09
C GLU A 5 -15.13 -16.36 3.45
N CYS A 6 -14.20 -17.26 3.81
CA CYS A 6 -12.82 -16.87 4.13
C CYS A 6 -12.11 -16.24 2.92
N LYS A 7 -12.32 -16.79 1.73
CA LYS A 7 -11.79 -16.23 0.49
C LYS A 7 -12.33 -14.82 0.22
N THR A 8 -13.63 -14.62 0.39
CA THR A 8 -14.26 -13.30 0.22
C THR A 8 -13.74 -12.28 1.23
N MET A 9 -13.56 -12.69 2.49
CA MET A 9 -12.98 -11.83 3.53
C MET A 9 -11.53 -11.45 3.23
N LEU A 10 -10.74 -12.39 2.70
CA LEU A 10 -9.36 -12.15 2.31
C LEU A 10 -9.27 -11.26 1.06
N ASP A 11 -10.12 -11.47 0.06
CA ASP A 11 -10.23 -10.61 -1.12
C ASP A 11 -10.62 -9.18 -0.75
N ALA A 12 -11.52 -9.02 0.23
CA ALA A 12 -11.88 -7.71 0.75
C ALA A 12 -10.68 -7.03 1.43
N LEU A 13 -9.92 -7.76 2.25
CA LEU A 13 -8.71 -7.24 2.88
C LEU A 13 -7.67 -6.84 1.83
N ASN A 14 -7.38 -7.70 0.85
CA ASN A 14 -6.42 -7.44 -0.22
C ASN A 14 -6.78 -6.18 -1.02
N LYS A 15 -8.06 -5.98 -1.34
CA LYS A 15 -8.53 -4.75 -2.00
C LYS A 15 -8.30 -3.50 -1.16
N VAL A 16 -8.55 -3.58 0.16
CA VAL A 16 -8.34 -2.46 1.07
C VAL A 16 -6.85 -2.18 1.26
N THR A 17 -5.99 -3.20 1.39
CA THR A 17 -4.54 -3.03 1.48
C THR A 17 -3.95 -2.45 0.19
N ALA A 18 -4.41 -2.91 -0.98
CA ALA A 18 -4.03 -2.32 -2.26
C ALA A 18 -4.45 -0.84 -2.38
N CYS A 19 -5.68 -0.52 -1.96
CA CYS A 19 -6.16 0.86 -1.89
C CYS A 19 -5.28 1.71 -0.96
N TYR A 20 -4.98 1.21 0.24
CA TYR A 20 -4.12 1.87 1.21
C TYR A 20 -2.75 2.16 0.60
N ARG A 21 -2.13 1.19 -0.07
CA ARG A 21 -0.84 1.37 -0.75
C ARG A 21 -0.88 2.49 -1.79
N HIS A 22 -1.92 2.56 -2.61
CA HIS A 22 -2.07 3.64 -3.59
C HIS A 22 -2.15 5.02 -2.93
N LEU A 23 -2.85 5.14 -1.81
CA LEU A 23 -2.91 6.39 -1.04
C LEU A 23 -1.54 6.73 -0.43
N VAL A 24 -0.81 5.74 0.09
CA VAL A 24 0.54 5.93 0.66
C VAL A 24 1.54 6.41 -0.40
N ILE A 25 1.43 5.94 -1.65
CA ILE A 25 2.27 6.42 -2.76
C ILE A 25 2.06 7.92 -3.04
N ALA A 26 0.83 8.42 -2.87
CA ALA A 26 0.53 9.84 -3.07
C ALA A 26 0.93 10.73 -1.87
N LEU A 27 1.23 10.15 -0.71
CA LEU A 27 1.60 10.89 0.49
C LEU A 27 2.97 11.58 0.30
N GLY A 28 3.11 12.82 0.76
CA GLY A 28 4.31 13.65 0.54
C GLY A 28 4.48 14.18 -0.88
N SER A 29 3.58 13.85 -1.82
CA SER A 29 3.59 14.40 -3.18
C SER A 29 2.84 15.74 -3.26
N THR A 30 2.78 16.33 -4.45
CA THR A 30 1.94 17.52 -4.72
C THR A 30 0.44 17.28 -4.54
N SER A 31 0.01 16.02 -4.45
CA SER A 31 -1.38 15.64 -4.17
C SER A 31 -1.66 15.40 -2.69
N ASP A 32 -0.66 15.54 -1.82
CA ASP A 32 -0.84 15.38 -0.38
C ASP A 32 -1.73 16.49 0.18
N SER A 33 -2.71 16.10 0.97
CA SER A 33 -3.75 16.98 1.49
C SER A 33 -4.38 16.39 2.74
N GLN A 34 -5.05 17.25 3.52
CA GLN A 34 -5.79 16.81 4.70
C GLN A 34 -6.80 15.70 4.36
N ASN A 35 -7.50 15.83 3.22
CA ASN A 35 -8.45 14.81 2.77
C ASN A 35 -7.76 13.47 2.49
N LEU A 36 -6.60 13.46 1.81
CA LEU A 36 -5.83 12.24 1.58
C LEU A 36 -5.42 11.58 2.89
N ARG A 37 -4.97 12.36 3.88
CA ARG A 37 -4.55 11.83 5.19
C ARG A 37 -5.72 11.26 6.01
N GLU A 38 -6.89 11.87 5.91
CA GLU A 38 -8.11 11.31 6.50
C GLU A 38 -8.56 10.02 5.80
N GLU A 39 -8.49 9.96 4.46
CA GLU A 39 -8.77 8.72 3.72
C GLU A 39 -7.79 7.60 4.09
N LEU A 40 -6.50 7.90 4.29
CA LEU A 40 -5.51 6.95 4.82
C LEU A 40 -5.93 6.42 6.20
N LYS A 41 -6.35 7.31 7.10
CA LYS A 41 -6.83 6.93 8.45
C LYS A 41 -8.08 6.05 8.40
N ARG A 42 -9.04 6.34 7.52
CA ARG A 42 -10.24 5.50 7.35
C ARG A 42 -9.92 4.16 6.72
N THR A 43 -9.06 4.15 5.71
CA THR A 43 -8.67 2.93 4.98
C THR A 43 -7.86 1.99 5.87
N ARG A 44 -6.90 2.48 6.65
CA ARG A 44 -6.12 1.65 7.60
C ARG A 44 -7.00 1.05 8.69
N LYS A 45 -7.99 1.80 9.20
CA LYS A 45 -8.92 1.28 10.21
C LYS A 45 -9.76 0.14 9.66
N LYS A 46 -10.28 0.30 8.44
CA LYS A 46 -11.01 -0.76 7.73
C LYS A 46 -10.14 -2.00 7.47
N ALA A 47 -8.86 -1.81 7.11
CA ALA A 47 -7.91 -2.90 6.93
C ALA A 47 -7.72 -3.69 8.23
N GLN A 48 -7.53 -3.01 9.36
CA GLN A 48 -7.38 -3.62 10.68
C GLN A 48 -8.63 -4.37 11.13
N GLU A 49 -9.83 -3.83 10.90
CA GLU A 49 -11.10 -4.51 11.19
C GLU A 49 -11.22 -5.83 10.41
N LEU A 50 -10.91 -5.80 9.10
CA LEU A 50 -10.89 -6.99 8.26
C LEU A 50 -9.80 -7.99 8.69
N ALA A 51 -8.63 -7.51 9.10
CA ALA A 51 -7.54 -8.34 9.59
C ALA A 51 -7.93 -9.10 10.87
N VAL A 52 -8.54 -8.42 11.84
CA VAL A 52 -9.01 -9.06 13.09
C VAL A 52 -10.06 -10.13 12.79
N ALA A 53 -11.00 -9.85 11.88
CA ALA A 53 -12.02 -10.79 11.48
C ALA A 53 -11.43 -12.03 10.78
N ASN A 54 -10.54 -11.82 9.79
CA ASN A 54 -9.84 -12.90 9.07
C ASN A 54 -9.01 -13.76 10.03
N ARG A 55 -8.21 -13.14 10.89
CA ARG A 55 -7.39 -13.83 11.90
C ARG A 55 -8.25 -14.73 12.77
N THR A 56 -9.34 -14.20 13.33
CA THR A 56 -10.22 -14.93 14.25
C THR A 56 -10.83 -16.15 13.55
N LYS A 57 -11.37 -15.94 12.34
CA LYS A 57 -12.01 -17.00 11.55
C LYS A 57 -11.02 -18.10 11.15
N LEU A 58 -9.90 -17.73 10.53
CA LEU A 58 -8.90 -18.69 10.05
C LEU A 58 -8.24 -19.46 11.22
N THR A 59 -7.93 -18.77 12.33
CA THR A 59 -7.39 -19.43 13.52
C THR A 59 -8.36 -20.47 14.07
N SER A 60 -9.66 -20.15 14.14
CA SER A 60 -10.68 -21.09 14.60
C SER A 60 -10.75 -22.33 13.71
N LEU A 61 -10.69 -22.14 12.39
CA LEU A 61 -10.79 -23.24 11.42
C LEU A 61 -9.52 -24.12 11.44
N LEU A 62 -8.34 -23.53 11.52
CA LEU A 62 -7.07 -24.28 11.48
C LEU A 62 -6.78 -25.07 12.77
N LYS A 63 -7.38 -24.63 13.89
CA LYS A 63 -7.34 -25.35 15.17
C LYS A 63 -8.33 -26.49 15.26
N ASP A 64 -9.38 -26.49 14.43
CA ASP A 64 -10.32 -27.59 14.36
C ASP A 64 -9.63 -28.84 13.77
N LYS A 65 -9.69 -29.94 14.51
CA LYS A 65 -9.09 -31.23 14.11
C LYS A 65 -10.05 -32.10 13.29
N THR A 66 -11.31 -31.69 13.19
CA THR A 66 -12.38 -32.45 12.52
C THR A 66 -12.50 -32.13 11.03
N ILE A 67 -11.85 -31.06 10.55
CA ILE A 67 -11.86 -30.66 9.15
C ILE A 67 -11.15 -31.69 8.25
N SER A 68 -11.60 -31.80 7.01
CA SER A 68 -10.98 -32.68 6.01
C SER A 68 -9.56 -32.21 5.67
N LYS A 69 -8.70 -33.12 5.17
CA LYS A 69 -7.34 -32.78 4.73
C LYS A 69 -7.33 -31.74 3.61
N GLU A 70 -8.25 -31.88 2.65
CA GLU A 70 -8.44 -30.95 1.53
C GLU A 70 -8.82 -29.54 2.01
N ASP A 71 -9.74 -29.47 2.98
CA ASP A 71 -10.19 -28.20 3.56
C ASP A 71 -9.07 -27.55 4.36
N ARG A 72 -8.33 -28.35 5.13
CA ARG A 72 -7.17 -27.89 5.89
C ARG A 72 -6.12 -27.25 4.98
N ALA A 73 -5.74 -27.92 3.90
CA ALA A 73 -4.76 -27.40 2.94
C ALA A 73 -5.20 -26.06 2.33
N GLU A 74 -6.49 -25.91 2.01
CA GLU A 74 -7.02 -24.64 1.50
C GLU A 74 -6.95 -23.52 2.55
N TYR A 75 -7.30 -23.80 3.81
CA TYR A 75 -7.20 -22.80 4.87
C TYR A 75 -5.75 -22.43 5.20
N GLU A 76 -4.82 -23.38 5.13
CA GLU A 76 -3.38 -23.14 5.29
C GLU A 76 -2.87 -22.21 4.16
N ARG A 77 -3.34 -22.41 2.92
CA ARG A 77 -3.06 -21.49 1.81
C ARG A 77 -3.60 -20.09 2.05
N LEU A 78 -4.87 -19.98 2.45
CA LEU A 78 -5.48 -18.69 2.77
C LEU A 78 -4.76 -17.99 3.93
N TRP A 79 -4.25 -18.76 4.90
CA TRP A 79 -3.45 -18.23 6.00
C TRP A 79 -2.12 -17.62 5.56
N VAL A 80 -1.41 -18.28 4.63
CA VAL A 80 -0.17 -17.73 4.06
C VAL A 80 -0.44 -16.42 3.32
N LEU A 81 -1.47 -16.40 2.46
CA LEU A 81 -1.88 -15.18 1.75
C LEU A 81 -2.28 -14.05 2.70
N PHE A 82 -3.04 -14.39 3.75
CA PHE A 82 -3.41 -13.46 4.81
C PHE A 82 -2.17 -12.89 5.52
N SER A 83 -1.21 -13.74 5.89
CA SER A 83 0.02 -13.33 6.57
C SER A 83 0.84 -12.37 5.71
N SER A 84 0.99 -12.66 4.42
CA SER A 84 1.67 -11.75 3.48
C SER A 84 0.93 -10.41 3.32
N SER A 85 -0.41 -10.41 3.33
CA SER A 85 -1.19 -9.16 3.27
C SER A 85 -1.00 -8.29 4.52
N MET A 86 -0.77 -8.91 5.68
CA MET A 86 -0.47 -8.21 6.94
C MET A 86 0.92 -7.58 6.93
N GLU A 87 1.93 -8.28 6.41
CA GLU A 87 3.28 -7.74 6.23
C GLU A 87 3.26 -6.50 5.33
N LEU A 88 2.57 -6.58 4.20
CA LEU A 88 2.43 -5.44 3.28
C LEU A 88 1.73 -4.24 3.94
N LEU A 89 0.66 -4.49 4.69
CA LEU A 89 -0.05 -3.44 5.42
C LEU A 89 0.87 -2.76 6.44
N GLU A 90 1.62 -3.53 7.22
CA GLU A 90 2.55 -2.99 8.22
C GLU A 90 3.64 -2.12 7.58
N VAL A 91 4.24 -2.59 6.49
CA VAL A 91 5.25 -1.85 5.71
C VAL A 91 4.68 -0.51 5.22
N ASP A 92 3.48 -0.53 4.64
CA ASP A 92 2.84 0.69 4.15
C ASP A 92 2.46 1.65 5.30
N MET A 93 2.06 1.13 6.47
CA MET A 93 1.77 1.94 7.65
C MET A 93 3.03 2.61 8.20
N LYS A 94 4.15 1.87 8.29
CA LYS A 94 5.46 2.42 8.68
C LYS A 94 5.91 3.52 7.72
N ARG A 95 5.82 3.26 6.42
CA ARG A 95 6.09 4.27 5.39
C ARG A 95 5.20 5.51 5.51
N SER A 96 3.91 5.32 5.77
CA SER A 96 2.98 6.44 5.98
C SER A 96 3.35 7.27 7.21
N LEU A 97 3.87 6.65 8.27
CA LEU A 97 4.32 7.34 9.48
C LEU A 97 5.57 8.18 9.19
N GLU A 98 6.57 7.60 8.53
CA GLU A 98 7.83 8.26 8.15
C GLU A 98 7.55 9.51 7.30
N ILE A 99 6.81 9.36 6.20
CA ILE A 99 6.45 10.49 5.33
C ILE A 99 5.59 11.52 6.09
N GLY A 100 4.69 11.06 6.95
CA GLY A 100 3.85 11.94 7.75
C GLY A 100 4.65 12.83 8.71
N GLN A 101 5.78 12.34 9.23
CA GLN A 101 6.71 13.06 10.10
C GLN A 101 7.59 14.04 9.31
N ASP A 102 8.09 13.62 8.14
CA ASP A 102 8.96 14.44 7.29
C ASP A 102 8.21 15.61 6.62
N PHE A 103 6.92 15.40 6.32
CA PHE A 103 6.09 16.37 5.60
C PHE A 103 4.83 16.75 6.40
N PRO A 104 4.92 17.55 7.47
CA PRO A 104 3.74 17.99 8.22
C PRO A 104 2.86 18.93 7.38
N LEU A 105 1.53 18.69 7.35
CA LEU A 105 0.59 19.57 6.61
C LEU A 105 0.40 20.90 7.32
N LYS A 106 0.37 20.88 8.66
CA LYS A 106 0.25 22.07 9.49
C LYS A 106 1.63 22.47 10.02
N VAL A 107 2.41 23.13 9.18
CA VAL A 107 3.64 23.80 9.64
C VAL A 107 3.24 25.04 10.44
N PRO A 108 3.80 25.28 11.65
CA PRO A 108 3.62 26.56 12.33
C PRO A 108 4.00 27.71 11.38
N THR A 109 3.16 28.74 11.30
CA THR A 109 3.30 29.93 10.46
C THR A 109 4.49 30.84 10.84
N ARG A 110 5.67 30.27 11.09
CA ARG A 110 6.91 31.03 10.98
C ARG A 110 7.34 30.94 9.53
N HIS A 111 7.28 32.08 8.86
CA HIS A 111 7.74 32.27 7.49
C HIS A 111 9.22 31.84 7.41
N LEU A 112 9.50 30.63 6.92
CA LEU A 112 10.86 30.08 6.84
C LEU A 112 11.68 30.66 5.69
N ILE A 113 11.07 31.47 4.83
CA ILE A 113 11.77 32.15 3.74
C ILE A 113 11.70 33.66 3.99
N GLN A 114 12.57 34.12 4.88
CA GLN A 114 12.96 35.52 4.93
C GLN A 114 14.21 35.67 4.04
N THR A 115 14.05 35.48 2.73
CA THR A 115 15.09 35.87 1.77
C THR A 115 15.24 37.38 1.93
N GLY A 116 16.35 37.84 2.53
CA GLY A 116 16.63 39.25 2.86
C GLY A 116 16.75 40.21 1.67
N MET A 117 16.08 39.89 0.56
CA MET A 117 15.97 40.69 -0.65
C MET A 117 14.72 41.57 -0.58
N THR A 118 14.85 42.77 -0.02
CA THR A 118 13.85 43.83 -0.19
C THR A 118 14.10 44.55 -1.51
N GLY A 119 13.56 44.01 -2.61
CA GLY A 119 13.45 44.73 -3.89
C GLY A 119 12.26 45.72 -3.89
N SER A 120 12.29 46.75 -4.74
CA SER A 120 11.28 47.82 -4.85
C SER A 120 9.83 47.38 -5.17
N THR A 121 9.53 46.08 -5.23
CA THR A 121 8.18 45.52 -5.43
C THR A 121 7.39 45.37 -4.13
N THR A 122 7.85 45.99 -3.04
CA THR A 122 7.27 45.93 -1.68
C THR A 122 5.77 46.18 -1.64
N THR A 123 5.23 47.01 -2.54
CA THR A 123 3.79 47.30 -2.64
C THR A 123 2.97 46.17 -3.27
N VAL A 124 3.55 45.38 -4.18
CA VAL A 124 2.91 44.21 -4.79
C VAL A 124 2.93 43.03 -3.82
N ALA A 125 4.07 42.82 -3.15
CA ALA A 125 4.19 41.83 -2.07
C ALA A 125 3.24 42.15 -0.91
N ALA A 126 3.14 43.42 -0.50
CA ALA A 126 2.20 43.85 0.53
C ALA A 126 0.72 43.65 0.13
N ARG A 127 0.36 43.82 -1.15
CA ARG A 127 -1.01 43.52 -1.62
C ARG A 127 -1.31 42.02 -1.68
N ALA A 128 -0.34 41.18 -2.04
CA ALA A 128 -0.49 39.72 -1.96
C ALA A 128 -0.55 39.23 -0.50
N MET A 129 0.22 39.84 0.41
CA MET A 129 0.15 39.57 1.85
C MET A 129 -1.04 40.26 2.56
N SER A 130 -1.74 41.17 1.87
CA SER A 130 -3.00 41.76 2.31
C SER A 130 -4.21 40.85 2.04
N VAL A 131 -3.98 39.57 1.72
CA VAL A 131 -4.90 38.50 2.15
C VAL A 131 -4.69 38.34 3.65
N GLN A 132 -5.15 39.35 4.37
CA GLN A 132 -5.08 39.45 5.81
C GLN A 132 -5.72 38.22 6.40
N ASN A 133 -4.95 37.50 7.22
CA ASN A 133 -5.48 36.92 8.44
C ASN A 133 -6.63 35.93 8.22
N MET A 134 -6.44 34.91 7.37
CA MET A 134 -7.09 33.64 7.67
C MET A 134 -6.47 33.16 8.98
N LYS A 135 -7.16 33.42 10.10
CA LYS A 135 -6.98 32.66 11.32
C LYS A 135 -7.28 31.21 10.96
N TYR A 136 -6.28 30.48 10.48
CA TYR A 136 -6.25 29.06 10.74
C TYR A 136 -6.09 28.97 12.25
N GLU A 137 -7.17 28.63 12.94
CA GLU A 137 -7.11 28.00 14.26
C GLU A 137 -6.31 26.72 14.04
N ALA A 138 -4.99 26.86 13.91
CA ALA A 138 -4.06 25.77 13.76
C ALA A 138 -3.96 25.16 15.15
N ASP A 139 -4.91 24.29 15.46
CA ASP A 139 -4.69 23.22 16.42
C ASP A 139 -3.50 22.41 15.90
N SER A 140 -2.32 22.91 16.23
CA SER A 140 -1.00 22.41 15.88
C SER A 140 -0.75 20.99 16.39
N ASN A 141 -1.72 20.43 17.13
CA ASN A 141 -1.66 19.11 17.73
C ASN A 141 -2.44 18.04 16.95
N ILE A 142 -3.25 18.40 15.93
CA ILE A 142 -4.05 17.40 15.20
C ILE A 142 -3.12 16.45 14.42
N ASP A 143 -2.14 16.98 13.69
CA ASP A 143 -1.20 16.16 12.89
C ASP A 143 -0.34 15.27 13.80
N THR A 144 0.09 15.78 14.97
CA THR A 144 0.91 15.01 15.91
C THR A 144 0.12 13.93 16.65
N ALA A 145 -1.13 14.21 17.03
CA ALA A 145 -2.01 13.19 17.63
C ALA A 145 -2.30 12.05 16.64
N ASP A 146 -2.61 12.38 15.38
CA ASP A 146 -2.89 11.39 14.35
C ASP A 146 -1.68 10.48 14.04
N LEU A 147 -0.45 11.04 14.07
CA LEU A 147 0.78 10.26 13.92
C LEU A 147 1.06 9.37 15.14
N ARG A 148 0.73 9.82 16.35
CA ARG A 148 0.84 8.99 17.57
C ARG A 148 -0.16 7.83 17.56
N ASP A 149 -1.39 8.08 17.09
CA ASP A 149 -2.38 7.03 16.86
C ASP A 149 -1.85 6.01 15.84
N LEU A 150 -1.33 6.48 14.70
CA LEU A 150 -0.74 5.61 13.68
C LEU A 150 0.41 4.76 14.24
N GLN A 151 1.28 5.35 15.06
CA GLN A 151 2.36 4.61 15.71
C GLN A 151 1.83 3.51 16.64
N SER A 152 0.78 3.79 17.42
CA SER A 152 0.11 2.80 18.27
C SER A 152 -0.52 1.67 17.45
N GLU A 153 -1.19 2.02 16.34
CA GLU A 153 -1.80 1.06 15.42
C GLU A 153 -0.76 0.15 14.76
N ILE A 154 0.41 0.69 14.37
CA ILE A 154 1.54 -0.11 13.85
C ILE A 154 1.95 -1.16 14.87
N THR A 155 2.18 -0.76 16.13
CA THR A 155 2.55 -1.69 17.21
C THR A 155 1.49 -2.78 17.41
N GLN A 156 0.19 -2.43 17.31
CA GLN A 156 -0.89 -3.40 17.40
C GLN A 156 -0.87 -4.41 16.24
N VAL A 157 -0.58 -3.94 15.02
CA VAL A 157 -0.42 -4.81 13.84
C VAL A 157 0.79 -5.73 14.00
N SER A 158 1.95 -5.21 14.42
CA SER A 158 3.15 -6.01 14.69
C SER A 158 2.87 -7.10 15.73
N GLN A 159 2.23 -6.72 16.85
CA GLN A 159 1.87 -7.67 17.90
C GLN A 159 0.90 -8.75 17.40
N MET A 160 -0.06 -8.35 16.56
CA MET A 160 -1.01 -9.28 15.97
C MET A 160 -0.32 -10.29 15.05
N MET A 161 0.70 -9.88 14.29
CA MET A 161 1.49 -10.77 13.43
C MET A 161 2.30 -11.78 14.25
N GLU A 162 2.94 -11.35 15.34
CA GLU A 162 3.61 -12.27 16.27
C GLU A 162 2.62 -13.28 16.89
N GLU A 163 1.45 -12.81 17.31
CA GLU A 163 0.40 -13.69 17.82
C GLU A 163 -0.10 -14.70 16.77
N MET A 164 -0.13 -14.31 15.50
CA MET A 164 -0.51 -15.19 14.40
C MET A 164 0.50 -16.34 14.27
N GLU A 165 1.79 -16.03 14.28
CA GLU A 165 2.87 -17.02 14.20
C GLU A 165 2.83 -18.02 15.37
N MET A 166 2.53 -17.54 16.58
CA MET A 166 2.39 -18.41 17.76
C MET A 166 1.13 -19.29 17.74
N LYS A 167 0.04 -18.83 17.13
CA LYS A 167 -1.26 -19.54 17.15
C LYS A 167 -1.38 -20.62 16.07
N VAL A 168 -0.75 -20.40 14.92
CA VAL A 168 -0.85 -21.24 13.73
C VAL A 168 0.52 -21.26 13.04
N GLN A 169 1.22 -22.38 13.14
CA GLN A 169 2.50 -22.58 12.47
C GLN A 169 2.29 -23.24 11.11
N VAL A 170 2.02 -22.42 10.09
CA VAL A 170 1.98 -22.85 8.70
C VAL A 170 3.16 -22.22 8.00
N ALA A 171 4.14 -23.05 7.62
CA ALA A 171 5.31 -22.57 6.92
C ALA A 171 4.95 -22.18 5.47
N PRO A 172 5.40 -21.03 4.95
CA PRO A 172 5.06 -20.60 3.59
C PRO A 172 5.43 -21.61 2.49
N TRP A 173 6.52 -22.36 2.68
CA TRP A 173 6.98 -23.39 1.73
C TRP A 173 6.19 -24.72 1.80
N ALA A 174 5.33 -24.90 2.80
CA ALA A 174 4.54 -26.13 2.96
C ALA A 174 3.23 -26.09 2.14
N VAL A 175 2.88 -24.94 1.56
CA VAL A 175 1.64 -24.74 0.81
C VAL A 175 1.89 -24.91 -0.69
N GLU A 176 1.09 -25.76 -1.33
CA GLU A 176 1.14 -25.96 -2.78
C GLU A 176 0.46 -24.81 -3.54
N ALA A 177 1.14 -24.29 -4.56
CA ALA A 177 0.58 -23.28 -5.45
C ALA A 177 -0.42 -23.92 -6.43
N LYS A 178 -1.69 -23.49 -6.39
CA LYS A 178 -2.72 -23.96 -7.35
C LYS A 178 -2.70 -23.25 -8.70
N GLN A 179 -1.86 -22.23 -8.85
CA GLN A 179 -1.76 -21.44 -10.08
C GLN A 179 -0.58 -21.93 -10.91
N GLU A 180 -0.79 -22.15 -12.21
CA GLU A 180 0.31 -22.45 -13.13
C GLU A 180 1.30 -21.28 -13.18
N ALA A 181 2.59 -21.60 -13.27
CA ALA A 181 3.63 -20.60 -13.47
C ALA A 181 3.33 -19.74 -14.71
N GLY A 182 3.33 -18.41 -14.55
CA GLY A 182 3.05 -17.47 -15.64
C GLY A 182 1.56 -17.30 -15.97
N ALA A 183 0.63 -17.81 -15.16
CA ALA A 183 -0.80 -17.56 -15.36
C ALA A 183 -1.17 -16.07 -15.22
N GLU A 184 -0.41 -15.29 -14.46
CA GLU A 184 -0.52 -13.83 -14.38
C GLU A 184 -0.24 -13.12 -15.72
N LEU A 185 0.50 -13.75 -16.64
CA LEU A 185 0.77 -13.22 -17.98
C LEU A 185 -0.42 -13.41 -18.94
N LYS A 186 -1.34 -14.33 -18.61
CA LYS A 186 -2.51 -14.68 -19.44
C LYS A 186 -3.74 -13.85 -19.09
N SER A 187 -3.74 -13.12 -17.98
CA SER A 187 -4.83 -12.21 -17.63
C SER A 187 -4.72 -10.91 -18.42
N ASN A 188 -5.41 -10.86 -19.57
CA ASN A 188 -5.65 -9.60 -20.29
C ASN A 188 -6.46 -8.68 -19.36
N MET A 189 -5.78 -7.70 -18.77
CA MET A 189 -6.43 -6.68 -17.96
C MET A 189 -7.45 -5.94 -18.82
N SER A 190 -8.72 -5.99 -18.40
CA SER A 190 -9.74 -5.04 -18.87
C SER A 190 -9.23 -3.64 -18.57
N VAL A 191 -8.88 -2.90 -19.62
CA VAL A 191 -8.40 -1.52 -19.57
C VAL A 191 -9.58 -0.64 -19.16
N GLY A 192 -9.77 -0.49 -17.85
CA GLY A 192 -10.63 0.53 -17.25
C GLY A 192 -9.78 1.67 -16.70
N ASN A 193 -9.57 2.70 -17.52
CA ASN A 193 -9.12 4.06 -17.16
C ASN A 193 -8.03 4.22 -16.09
N SER A 194 -6.90 3.52 -16.22
CA SER A 194 -5.65 3.96 -15.60
C SER A 194 -4.53 3.91 -16.63
N SER A 195 -3.86 5.05 -16.81
CA SER A 195 -2.80 5.29 -17.80
C SER A 195 -1.64 4.30 -17.61
N VAL A 196 -1.58 3.28 -18.47
CA VAL A 196 -0.41 2.40 -18.62
C VAL A 196 0.28 2.76 -19.93
N GLY A 197 1.56 3.13 -19.85
CA GLY A 197 2.42 3.35 -21.01
C GLY A 197 2.56 2.05 -21.79
N VAL A 198 2.13 2.08 -23.05
CA VAL A 198 2.25 0.97 -24.00
C VAL A 198 3.71 0.90 -24.46
N ILE A 199 4.45 -0.13 -24.05
CA ILE A 199 5.66 -0.54 -24.75
C ILE A 199 5.18 -1.24 -26.02
N SER A 200 5.28 -0.54 -27.15
CA SER A 200 5.00 -1.09 -28.48
C SER A 200 6.08 -2.12 -28.81
N ILE A 201 5.74 -3.40 -28.70
CA ILE A 201 6.51 -4.48 -29.31
C ILE A 201 6.02 -4.54 -30.75
N CYS A 202 6.88 -4.11 -31.69
CA CYS A 202 6.65 -4.33 -33.11
C CYS A 202 6.89 -5.82 -33.39
N GLU A 203 5.81 -6.57 -33.61
CA GLU A 203 5.91 -7.87 -34.28
C GLU A 203 6.17 -7.62 -35.76
N GLU A 204 7.37 -7.95 -36.22
CA GLU A 204 7.70 -8.03 -37.65
C GLU A 204 7.72 -9.52 -38.02
N GLU A 205 6.85 -9.92 -38.95
CA GLU A 205 6.74 -11.30 -39.43
C GLU A 205 8.03 -11.77 -40.12
N PRO A 206 8.43 -13.05 -39.97
CA PRO A 206 9.62 -13.57 -40.60
C PRO A 206 9.35 -13.80 -42.09
N LYS A 207 10.03 -13.03 -42.95
CA LYS A 207 10.29 -13.46 -44.32
C LYS A 207 11.60 -14.25 -44.33
N GLU A 208 11.50 -15.51 -44.70
CA GLU A 208 12.65 -16.32 -45.13
C GLU A 208 13.35 -15.59 -46.27
N GLU A 209 14.62 -15.24 -46.10
CA GLU A 209 15.57 -15.11 -47.20
C GLU A 209 17.01 -15.12 -46.67
N ASP A 210 17.82 -15.97 -47.30
CA ASP A 210 19.21 -16.26 -46.99
C ASP A 210 20.09 -15.00 -46.86
N GLY A 211 20.81 -14.88 -45.75
CA GLY A 211 21.78 -13.81 -45.58
C GLY A 211 22.57 -13.95 -44.29
N VAL A 212 23.79 -14.49 -44.39
CA VAL A 212 24.77 -14.55 -43.32
C VAL A 212 24.99 -13.15 -42.74
N LEU A 213 24.57 -12.91 -41.49
CA LEU A 213 24.91 -11.70 -40.74
C LEU A 213 25.58 -12.08 -39.42
N ASN A 214 26.87 -11.76 -39.35
CA ASN A 214 27.74 -11.95 -38.20
C ASN A 214 27.18 -11.27 -36.94
N VAL A 215 26.99 -12.05 -35.88
CA VAL A 215 26.68 -11.55 -34.54
C VAL A 215 28.00 -11.11 -33.89
N TYR A 216 28.26 -9.80 -33.85
CA TYR A 216 29.28 -9.24 -32.97
C TYR A 216 28.68 -9.10 -31.56
N ILE A 217 29.14 -9.95 -30.64
CA ILE A 217 28.89 -9.80 -29.20
C ILE A 217 29.88 -8.74 -28.69
N ALA A 218 29.37 -7.56 -28.33
CA ALA A 218 30.15 -6.60 -27.56
C ALA A 218 30.16 -7.03 -26.09
N THR A 219 31.29 -7.56 -25.63
CA THR A 219 31.62 -7.69 -24.22
C THR A 219 32.13 -6.34 -23.72
N CYS A 220 31.45 -5.75 -22.74
CA CYS A 220 31.95 -4.56 -22.03
C CYS A 220 33.10 -4.96 -21.08
N GLU A 221 34.25 -4.29 -21.20
CA GLU A 221 35.19 -4.03 -20.09
C GLU A 221 34.78 -2.76 -19.35
#